data_AF-A0A962GWQ4-F1
#
_entry.id   AF-A0A962GWQ4-F1
#
_cell.length_a   1.000
_cell.length_b   1.000
_cell.length_c   1.000
_cell.angle_alpha   90.00
_cell.angle_beta   90.00
_cell.angle_gamma   90.00
#
_symmetry.space_group_name_H-M   'P 1'
#
loop_
_entity.id
_entity.type
_entity.pdbx_description
1 polymer ?
#
loop_
_entity_poly.entity_id
_entity_poly.type
_entity_poly.pdbx_seq_one_letter_code
_entity_poly.pdbx_strand_id
1 'polypeptide(L)'
;MDALARGLTEAGITPDALQRVPTRDRAAVGEMLTMTDTIDVIVPRGGKSLIARVTNDSKVPLFKHLDGICHTYVDAGADPDMARRIVVNAKMRRTGICGATETVLVDSAIAASHLPGILDDLIAAGCEVRGDTETAALDNRVVPATEEDWGTEYLDAIVSVKVVDGVIDAIDHIARHGSQHTEAIITNDAQAAETFLNR
;
A
#
# COMPACT_ATOMS: atom_id res chain seq x y z
N MET A 1 11.02 10.11 28.22
CA MET A 1 11.92 9.06 28.78
C MET A 1 11.53 8.77 30.21
N ASP A 2 11.34 9.78 31.05
CA ASP A 2 11.04 9.62 32.49
C ASP A 2 9.82 8.72 32.78
N ALA A 3 8.73 8.87 32.03
CA ALA A 3 7.55 8.02 32.19
C ALA A 3 7.84 6.54 31.86
N LEU A 4 8.62 6.26 30.81
CA LEU A 4 8.99 4.91 30.41
C LEU A 4 9.97 4.29 31.42
N ALA A 5 10.97 5.06 31.87
CA ALA A 5 11.94 4.60 32.88
C ALA A 5 11.29 4.26 34.21
N ARG A 6 10.29 5.04 34.66
CA ARG A 6 9.48 4.72 35.84
C ARG A 6 8.73 3.39 35.66
N GLY A 7 8.06 3.21 34.52
CA GLY A 7 7.34 1.97 34.24
C GLY A 7 8.25 0.73 34.24
N LEU A 8 9.46 0.84 33.67
CA LEU A 8 10.45 -0.24 33.72
C LEU A 8 10.86 -0.56 35.16
N THR A 9 11.12 0.47 35.97
CA THR A 9 11.53 0.31 37.38
C THR A 9 10.44 -0.35 38.21
N GLU A 10 9.18 0.09 38.06
CA GLU A 10 8.01 -0.50 38.74
C GLU A 10 7.81 -1.97 38.35
N ALA A 11 8.16 -2.34 37.11
CA ALA A 11 8.13 -3.72 36.62
C ALA A 11 9.37 -4.55 36.98
N GLY A 12 10.35 -3.99 37.71
CA GLY A 12 11.60 -4.69 38.07
C GLY A 12 12.58 -4.87 36.92
N ILE A 13 12.45 -4.10 35.83
CA ILE A 13 13.33 -4.13 34.65
C ILE A 13 14.33 -2.98 34.78
N THR A 14 15.60 -3.23 34.39
CA THR A 14 16.62 -2.18 34.39
C THR A 14 16.20 -1.02 33.47
N PRO A 15 16.34 0.25 33.91
CA PRO A 15 16.11 1.41 33.04
C PRO A 15 16.99 1.43 31.78
N ASP A 16 18.15 0.76 31.82
CA ASP A 16 19.08 0.66 30.69
C ASP A 16 18.54 -0.19 29.53
N ALA A 17 17.44 -0.93 29.73
CA ALA A 17 16.76 -1.67 28.68
C ALA A 17 16.15 -0.75 27.60
N LEU A 18 16.00 0.55 27.90
CA LEU A 18 15.47 1.54 26.97
C LEU A 18 16.38 2.77 26.94
N GLN A 19 17.08 2.94 25.82
CA GLN A 19 18.00 4.05 25.62
C GLN A 19 17.51 4.99 24.52
N ARG A 20 17.80 6.29 24.69
CA ARG A 20 17.65 7.29 23.64
C ARG A 20 19.03 7.67 23.16
N VAL A 21 19.26 7.62 21.85
CA VAL A 21 20.48 8.16 21.23
C VAL A 21 20.65 9.62 21.68
N PRO A 22 21.75 9.99 22.36
CA PRO A 22 21.88 11.29 23.03
C PRO A 22 22.26 12.42 22.07
N THR A 23 21.99 12.28 20.78
CA THR A 23 22.26 13.28 19.74
C THR A 23 21.15 13.29 18.70
N ARG A 24 21.00 14.43 18.02
CA ARG A 24 20.11 14.59 16.85
C ARG A 24 20.88 14.51 15.52
N ASP A 25 22.20 14.38 15.57
CA ASP A 25 23.03 14.31 14.38
C ASP A 25 22.72 13.04 13.57
N ARG A 26 22.50 13.21 12.26
CA ARG A 26 22.22 12.11 11.34
C ARG A 26 23.43 11.20 11.12
N ALA A 27 24.64 11.64 11.47
CA ALA A 27 25.83 10.80 11.46
C ALA A 27 25.68 9.60 12.40
N ALA A 28 25.02 9.77 13.55
CA ALA A 28 24.77 8.68 14.50
C ALA A 28 23.97 7.52 13.90
N VAL A 29 23.04 7.82 12.96
CA VAL A 29 22.31 6.78 12.23
C VAL A 29 23.30 5.93 11.44
N GLY A 30 24.23 6.55 10.69
CA GLY A 30 25.22 5.83 9.88
C GLY A 30 26.07 4.87 10.71
N GLU A 31 26.53 5.32 11.87
CA GLU A 31 27.26 4.45 12.82
C GLU A 31 26.40 3.26 13.25
N MET A 32 25.19 3.50 13.74
CA MET A 32 24.26 2.45 14.22
C MET A 32 23.97 1.40 13.15
N LEU A 33 23.84 1.80 11.89
CA LEU A 33 23.60 0.88 10.77
C LEU A 33 24.71 -0.14 10.57
N THR A 34 25.90 0.06 11.15
CA THR A 34 27.08 -0.83 11.05
C THR A 34 27.44 -1.56 12.33
N MET A 35 26.75 -1.28 13.44
CA MET A 35 27.05 -1.80 14.79
C MET A 35 26.57 -3.24 15.00
N THR A 36 26.94 -4.16 14.11
CA THR A 36 26.49 -5.57 14.09
C THR A 36 26.82 -6.36 15.35
N ASP A 37 27.83 -5.93 16.13
CA ASP A 37 28.22 -6.59 17.38
C ASP A 37 27.34 -6.18 18.59
N THR A 38 26.47 -5.17 18.42
CA THR A 38 25.70 -4.58 19.53
C THR A 38 24.23 -4.31 19.20
N ILE A 39 23.87 -4.23 17.92
CA ILE A 39 22.50 -4.03 17.47
C ILE A 39 22.13 -5.21 16.58
N ASP A 40 21.19 -6.04 17.06
CA ASP A 40 20.72 -7.21 16.32
C ASP A 40 19.77 -6.83 15.17
N VAL A 41 18.99 -5.76 15.35
CA VAL A 41 17.97 -5.35 14.38
C VAL A 41 17.67 -3.85 14.47
N ILE A 42 17.37 -3.23 13.32
CA ILE A 42 16.88 -1.85 13.24
C ILE A 42 15.51 -1.83 12.55
N VAL A 43 14.59 -1.06 13.12
CA VAL A 43 13.25 -0.84 12.59
C VAL A 43 13.13 0.61 12.11
N PRO A 44 13.51 0.91 10.85
CA PRO A 44 13.44 2.27 10.35
C PRO A 44 11.98 2.68 10.10
N ARG A 45 11.61 3.89 10.55
CA ARG A 45 10.31 4.51 10.29
C ARG A 45 10.52 5.90 9.70
N GLY A 46 9.92 6.15 8.54
CA GLY A 46 10.02 7.43 7.83
C GLY A 46 9.68 7.29 6.35
N GLY A 47 9.91 8.35 5.58
CA GLY A 47 9.63 8.35 4.14
C GLY A 47 10.61 7.51 3.32
N LYS A 48 10.27 7.25 2.05
CA LYS A 48 11.03 6.40 1.11
C LYS A 48 12.52 6.72 1.07
N SER A 49 12.91 7.99 1.04
CA SER A 49 14.32 8.40 0.99
C SER A 49 15.12 7.98 2.23
N LEU A 50 14.50 7.97 3.41
CA LEU A 50 15.14 7.45 4.63
C LEU A 50 15.26 5.94 4.54
N ILE A 51 14.19 5.23 4.18
CA ILE A 51 14.17 3.76 4.09
C ILE A 51 15.18 3.28 3.03
N ALA A 52 15.25 3.93 1.87
CA ALA A 52 16.21 3.63 0.82
C ALA A 52 17.65 3.85 1.30
N ARG A 53 17.94 4.98 1.96
CA ARG A 53 19.28 5.24 2.52
C ARG A 53 19.68 4.17 3.53
N VAL A 54 18.86 3.91 4.55
CA VAL A 54 19.21 2.91 5.58
C VAL A 54 19.33 1.51 4.98
N THR A 55 18.56 1.22 3.93
CA THR A 55 18.67 -0.05 3.19
C THR A 55 20.03 -0.23 2.55
N ASN A 56 20.54 0.81 1.89
CA ASN A 56 21.80 0.75 1.18
C ASN A 56 23.01 0.73 2.13
N ASP A 57 22.90 1.42 3.25
CA ASP A 57 24.02 1.66 4.16
C ASP A 57 24.15 0.59 5.26
N SER A 58 23.08 -0.17 5.55
CA SER A 58 23.05 -1.04 6.73
C SER A 58 23.68 -2.41 6.56
N LYS A 59 24.53 -2.76 7.53
CA LYS A 59 25.03 -4.11 7.78
C LYS A 59 24.18 -4.85 8.81
N VAL A 60 23.46 -4.11 9.64
CA VAL A 60 22.53 -4.65 10.64
C VAL A 60 21.23 -5.09 9.95
N PRO A 61 20.63 -6.24 10.33
CA PRO A 61 19.32 -6.65 9.82
C PRO A 61 18.23 -5.58 10.00
N LEU A 62 17.37 -5.42 8.99
CA LEU A 62 16.31 -4.42 8.97
C LEU A 62 14.91 -5.05 8.89
N PHE A 63 13.96 -4.56 9.69
CA PHE A 63 12.53 -4.78 9.46
C PHE A 63 11.92 -3.54 8.78
N LYS A 64 11.56 -3.65 7.50
CA LYS A 64 11.09 -2.54 6.67
C LYS A 64 10.14 -3.01 5.55
N HIS A 65 9.35 -2.08 5.03
CA HIS A 65 8.70 -2.14 3.73
C HIS A 65 9.15 -0.89 2.96
N LEU A 66 9.49 -1.03 1.67
CA LEU A 66 10.04 0.07 0.88
C LEU A 66 8.93 0.92 0.25
N ASP A 67 7.94 0.24 -0.33
CA ASP A 67 6.82 0.82 -1.06
C ASP A 67 5.52 0.17 -0.62
N GLY A 68 4.42 0.89 -0.84
CA GLY A 68 3.04 0.52 -0.51
C GLY A 68 2.11 0.54 -1.72
N ILE A 69 2.57 0.02 -2.86
CA ILE A 69 1.74 -0.15 -4.06
C ILE A 69 0.77 -1.30 -3.80
N CYS A 70 -0.46 -0.96 -3.41
CA CYS A 70 -1.52 -1.89 -3.03
C CYS A 70 -2.62 -1.92 -4.08
N HIS A 71 -3.18 -3.10 -4.35
CA HIS A 71 -4.25 -3.29 -5.32
C HIS A 71 -5.57 -3.70 -4.67
N THR A 72 -6.67 -3.34 -5.33
CA THR A 72 -8.00 -3.86 -5.04
C THR A 72 -8.62 -4.38 -6.34
N TYR A 73 -8.78 -5.70 -6.43
CA TYR A 73 -9.44 -6.36 -7.55
C TYR A 73 -10.94 -6.52 -7.29
N VAL A 74 -11.76 -6.01 -8.20
CA VAL A 74 -13.21 -6.17 -8.25
C VAL A 74 -13.52 -7.27 -9.26
N ASP A 75 -13.76 -8.46 -8.74
CA ASP A 75 -13.98 -9.68 -9.51
C ASP A 75 -15.38 -9.74 -10.14
N ALA A 76 -15.57 -10.59 -11.14
CA ALA A 76 -16.88 -10.78 -11.79
C ALA A 76 -18.01 -11.18 -10.83
N GLY A 77 -17.69 -11.84 -9.71
CA GLY A 77 -18.63 -12.20 -8.65
C GLY A 77 -18.90 -11.10 -7.61
N ALA A 78 -18.37 -9.88 -7.78
CA ALA A 78 -18.53 -8.80 -6.82
C ALA A 78 -19.98 -8.31 -6.68
N ASP A 79 -20.37 -7.95 -5.45
CA ASP A 79 -21.57 -7.14 -5.23
C ASP A 79 -21.28 -5.66 -5.57
N PRO A 80 -22.08 -4.99 -6.42
CA PRO A 80 -21.77 -3.63 -6.87
C PRO A 80 -21.67 -2.61 -5.73
N ASP A 81 -22.60 -2.66 -4.76
CA ASP A 81 -22.62 -1.70 -3.66
C ASP A 81 -21.48 -1.96 -2.67
N MET A 82 -21.12 -3.21 -2.45
CA MET A 82 -19.94 -3.58 -1.67
C MET A 82 -18.65 -3.08 -2.34
N ALA A 83 -18.50 -3.29 -3.64
CA ALA A 83 -17.32 -2.85 -4.40
C ALA A 83 -17.12 -1.34 -4.28
N ARG A 84 -18.18 -0.55 -4.53
CA ARG A 84 -18.18 0.91 -4.39
C ARG A 84 -17.70 1.37 -3.01
N ARG A 85 -18.33 0.87 -1.94
CA ARG A 85 -17.98 1.26 -0.56
C ARG A 85 -16.54 0.89 -0.20
N ILE A 86 -16.11 -0.31 -0.57
CA ILE A 86 -14.78 -0.82 -0.21
C ILE A 86 -13.69 -0.05 -0.97
N VAL A 87 -13.83 0.13 -2.29
CA VAL A 87 -12.82 0.83 -3.11
C VAL A 87 -12.62 2.27 -2.62
N VAL A 88 -13.72 3.00 -2.39
CA VAL A 88 -13.65 4.37 -1.88
C VAL A 88 -13.00 4.41 -0.50
N ASN A 89 -13.35 3.49 0.40
CA ASN A 89 -12.73 3.44 1.71
C ASN A 89 -11.23 3.13 1.64
N ALA A 90 -10.86 2.16 0.80
CA ALA A 90 -9.49 1.69 0.66
C ALA A 90 -8.57 2.77 0.10
N LYS A 91 -9.07 3.65 -0.79
CA LYS A 91 -8.31 4.79 -1.28
C LYS A 91 -8.40 6.03 -0.39
N MET A 92 -9.63 6.43 -0.03
CA MET A 92 -9.90 7.79 0.46
C MET A 92 -9.95 7.92 1.98
N ARG A 93 -9.95 6.82 2.75
CA ARG A 93 -9.95 6.89 4.23
C ARG A 93 -8.72 7.63 4.76
N ARG A 94 -7.55 7.38 4.17
CA ARG A 94 -6.29 8.04 4.50
C ARG A 94 -5.31 7.83 3.35
N THR A 95 -5.13 8.84 2.51
CA THR A 95 -4.35 8.74 1.27
C THR A 95 -2.84 8.62 1.52
N GLY A 96 -2.32 9.30 2.55
CA GLY A 96 -0.88 9.34 2.85
C GLY A 96 -0.31 8.16 3.65
N ILE A 97 -0.85 6.95 3.51
CA ILE A 97 -0.30 5.73 4.13
C ILE A 97 0.00 4.66 3.08
N CYS A 98 1.02 3.84 3.35
CA CYS A 98 1.47 2.75 2.49
C CYS A 98 0.48 1.58 2.30
N GLY A 99 -0.69 1.66 2.93
CA GLY A 99 -1.75 0.65 2.81
C GLY A 99 -3.00 1.17 2.09
N ALA A 100 -2.95 2.38 1.53
CA ALA A 100 -4.02 2.87 0.69
C ALA A 100 -3.97 2.17 -0.67
N THR A 101 -5.12 1.86 -1.26
CA THR A 101 -5.18 1.28 -2.62
C THR A 101 -4.59 2.28 -3.60
N GLU A 102 -3.59 1.88 -4.39
CA GLU A 102 -2.99 2.72 -5.43
C GLU A 102 -3.51 2.34 -6.82
N THR A 103 -3.93 1.08 -7.00
CA THR A 103 -4.51 0.57 -8.24
C THR A 103 -5.80 -0.22 -7.97
N VAL A 104 -6.87 0.08 -8.70
CA VAL A 104 -8.10 -0.72 -8.73
C VAL A 104 -8.12 -1.52 -10.03
N LEU A 105 -8.25 -2.83 -9.92
CA LEU A 105 -8.42 -3.73 -11.05
C LEU A 105 -9.90 -4.12 -11.13
N VAL A 106 -10.53 -4.04 -12.29
CA VAL A 106 -11.93 -4.43 -12.46
C VAL A 106 -12.04 -5.47 -13.55
N ASP A 107 -12.76 -6.55 -13.25
CA ASP A 107 -12.99 -7.61 -14.23
C ASP A 107 -13.79 -7.11 -15.44
N SER A 108 -13.32 -7.46 -16.64
CA SER A 108 -13.94 -7.06 -17.91
C SER A 108 -15.42 -7.47 -18.02
N ALA A 109 -15.82 -8.58 -17.40
CA ALA A 109 -17.20 -9.06 -17.42
C ALA A 109 -18.17 -8.12 -16.68
N ILE A 110 -17.68 -7.31 -15.75
CA ILE A 110 -18.50 -6.39 -14.94
C ILE A 110 -18.11 -4.92 -15.09
N ALA A 111 -17.08 -4.59 -15.88
CA ALA A 111 -16.60 -3.22 -16.04
C ALA A 111 -17.75 -2.26 -16.43
N ALA A 112 -18.55 -2.59 -17.44
CA ALA A 112 -19.65 -1.72 -17.87
C ALA A 112 -20.76 -1.52 -16.82
N SER A 113 -20.97 -2.48 -15.91
CA SER A 113 -22.05 -2.42 -14.92
C SER A 113 -21.61 -1.85 -13.57
N HIS A 114 -20.35 -2.04 -13.18
CA HIS A 114 -19.85 -1.66 -11.85
C HIS A 114 -18.95 -0.43 -11.89
N LEU A 115 -18.09 -0.31 -12.91
CA LEU A 115 -17.05 0.70 -12.95
C LEU A 115 -17.59 2.14 -12.94
N PRO A 116 -18.67 2.50 -13.68
CA PRO A 116 -19.22 3.87 -13.62
C PRO A 116 -19.57 4.33 -12.20
N GLY A 117 -20.18 3.47 -11.38
CA GLY A 117 -20.53 3.81 -10.00
C GLY A 117 -19.31 3.95 -9.08
N ILE A 118 -18.26 3.17 -9.33
CA ILE A 118 -16.98 3.28 -8.59
C ILE A 118 -16.28 4.60 -8.95
N LEU A 119 -16.22 4.94 -10.25
CA LEU A 119 -15.63 6.18 -10.74
C LEU A 119 -16.36 7.40 -10.15
N ASP A 120 -17.69 7.41 -10.20
CA ASP A 120 -18.51 8.47 -9.63
C ASP A 120 -18.19 8.72 -8.15
N ASP A 121 -18.13 7.66 -7.34
CA ASP A 121 -17.91 7.81 -5.91
C ASP A 121 -16.48 8.27 -5.58
N LEU A 122 -15.47 7.77 -6.30
CA LEU A 122 -14.07 8.21 -6.14
C LEU A 122 -13.91 9.69 -6.51
N ILE A 123 -14.45 10.09 -7.66
CA ILE A 123 -14.38 11.47 -8.13
C ILE A 123 -15.16 12.41 -7.20
N ALA A 124 -16.34 12.01 -6.74
CA ALA A 124 -17.14 12.78 -5.78
C ALA A 124 -16.43 12.95 -4.43
N ALA A 125 -15.60 11.97 -4.03
CA ALA A 125 -14.74 12.06 -2.85
C ALA A 125 -13.48 12.93 -3.05
N GLY A 126 -13.27 13.47 -4.27
CA GLY A 126 -12.13 14.32 -4.61
C GLY A 126 -10.88 13.56 -5.06
N CYS A 127 -11.02 12.31 -5.51
CA CYS A 127 -9.93 11.52 -6.07
C CYS A 127 -9.74 11.84 -7.56
N GLU A 128 -8.51 12.09 -7.99
CA GLU A 128 -8.11 11.99 -9.39
C GLU A 128 -8.08 10.50 -9.77
N VAL A 129 -8.72 10.15 -10.89
CA VAL A 129 -8.71 8.77 -11.41
C VAL A 129 -7.92 8.73 -12.70
N ARG A 130 -6.93 7.83 -12.75
CA ARG A 130 -6.13 7.55 -13.94
C ARG A 130 -6.52 6.18 -14.48
N GLY A 131 -7.01 6.11 -15.70
CA GLY A 131 -7.61 4.90 -16.26
C GLY A 131 -6.93 4.42 -17.54
N ASP A 132 -6.96 3.12 -17.77
CA ASP A 132 -6.66 2.58 -19.11
C ASP A 132 -7.70 3.01 -20.15
N THR A 133 -7.50 2.61 -21.42
CA THR A 133 -8.38 2.99 -22.53
C THR A 133 -9.84 2.61 -22.28
N GLU A 134 -10.10 1.44 -21.70
CA GLU A 134 -11.46 0.96 -21.41
C GLU A 134 -12.11 1.79 -20.29
N THR A 135 -11.38 2.05 -19.22
CA THR A 135 -11.84 2.92 -18.12
C THR A 135 -12.10 4.34 -18.60
N ALA A 136 -11.18 4.93 -19.36
CA ALA A 136 -11.30 6.29 -19.89
C ALA A 136 -12.43 6.45 -20.91
N ALA A 137 -12.86 5.36 -21.56
CA ALA A 137 -14.01 5.38 -22.47
C ALA A 137 -15.36 5.46 -21.72
N LEU A 138 -15.40 5.10 -20.43
CA LEU A 138 -16.62 5.10 -19.61
C LEU A 138 -16.92 6.46 -18.98
N ASP A 139 -15.90 7.29 -18.73
CA ASP A 139 -16.07 8.59 -18.09
C ASP A 139 -15.02 9.62 -18.55
N ASN A 140 -15.46 10.79 -18.99
CA ASN A 140 -14.58 11.83 -19.54
C ASN A 140 -13.73 12.57 -18.50
N ARG A 141 -13.97 12.35 -17.20
CA ARG A 141 -13.17 12.92 -16.10
C ARG A 141 -11.94 12.07 -15.79
N VAL A 142 -11.87 10.85 -16.32
CA VAL A 142 -10.73 9.94 -16.14
C VAL A 142 -9.55 10.45 -16.95
N VAL A 143 -8.40 10.60 -16.29
CA VAL A 143 -7.13 10.93 -16.93
C VAL A 143 -6.57 9.65 -17.57
N PRO A 144 -6.09 9.64 -18.82
CA PRO A 144 -5.45 8.46 -19.39
C PRO A 144 -4.21 8.07 -18.58
N ALA A 145 -4.16 6.82 -18.10
CA ALA A 145 -3.03 6.26 -17.39
C ALA A 145 -1.86 6.01 -18.34
N THR A 146 -0.65 6.14 -17.81
CA THR A 146 0.61 5.81 -18.46
C THR A 146 1.18 4.50 -17.89
N GLU A 147 2.22 3.94 -18.51
CA GLU A 147 2.89 2.75 -17.97
C GLU A 147 3.53 2.99 -16.58
N GLU A 148 3.90 4.24 -16.26
CA GLU A 148 4.48 4.59 -14.96
C GLU A 148 3.42 4.51 -13.84
N ASP A 149 2.16 4.83 -14.15
CA ASP A 149 1.07 4.86 -13.17
C ASP A 149 0.80 3.51 -12.52
N TRP A 150 1.02 2.40 -13.25
CA TRP A 150 0.80 1.05 -12.71
C TRP A 150 1.77 0.69 -11.58
N GLY A 151 2.99 1.24 -11.59
CA GLY A 151 4.01 1.03 -10.55
C GLY A 151 4.16 2.19 -9.56
N THR A 152 3.21 3.12 -9.51
CA THR A 152 3.33 4.34 -8.69
C THR A 152 2.57 4.22 -7.38
N GLU A 153 3.23 4.52 -6.27
CA GLU A 153 2.58 4.79 -4.98
C GLU A 153 2.38 6.30 -4.84
N TYR A 154 1.14 6.76 -4.98
CA TYR A 154 0.83 8.18 -5.04
C TYR A 154 0.89 8.86 -3.66
N LEU A 155 0.49 8.16 -2.59
CA LEU A 155 0.33 8.73 -1.24
C LEU A 155 -0.57 9.99 -1.21
N ASP A 156 -1.47 10.10 -2.19
CA ASP A 156 -2.39 11.23 -2.38
C ASP A 156 -3.76 10.74 -2.87
N ALA A 157 -4.72 11.64 -3.06
CA ALA A 157 -6.04 11.37 -3.64
C ALA A 157 -5.95 11.13 -5.16
N ILE A 158 -5.12 10.18 -5.57
CA ILE A 158 -4.90 9.74 -6.96
C ILE A 158 -4.97 8.21 -6.98
N VAL A 159 -5.66 7.62 -7.95
CA VAL A 159 -5.75 6.16 -8.09
C VAL A 159 -5.71 5.75 -9.55
N SER A 160 -4.96 4.68 -9.83
CA SER A 160 -4.94 4.00 -11.12
C SER A 160 -6.10 3.01 -11.21
N VAL A 161 -6.72 2.89 -12.37
CA VAL A 161 -7.85 1.98 -12.60
C VAL A 161 -7.65 1.26 -13.93
N LYS A 162 -7.73 -0.07 -13.90
CA LYS A 162 -7.48 -0.93 -15.05
C LYS A 162 -8.57 -1.99 -15.19
N VAL A 163 -9.01 -2.23 -16.42
CA VAL A 163 -9.85 -3.39 -16.74
C VAL A 163 -8.93 -4.59 -17.01
N VAL A 164 -9.25 -5.75 -16.43
CA VAL A 164 -8.47 -7.00 -16.52
C VAL A 164 -9.35 -8.18 -16.89
N ASP A 165 -8.76 -9.21 -17.50
CA ASP A 165 -9.47 -10.42 -17.94
C ASP A 165 -9.40 -11.53 -16.89
N GLY A 166 -10.28 -11.48 -15.88
CA GLY A 166 -10.34 -12.50 -14.85
C GLY A 166 -9.32 -12.35 -13.72
N VAL A 167 -9.49 -13.20 -12.70
CA VAL A 167 -8.65 -13.23 -11.50
C VAL A 167 -7.18 -13.52 -11.81
N ILE A 168 -6.88 -14.27 -12.86
CA ILE A 168 -5.50 -14.61 -13.23
C ILE A 168 -4.76 -13.39 -13.78
N ASP A 169 -5.38 -12.62 -14.69
CA ASP A 169 -4.79 -11.39 -15.21
C ASP A 169 -4.64 -10.34 -14.09
N ALA A 170 -5.59 -10.29 -13.15
CA ALA A 170 -5.46 -9.48 -11.95
C ALA A 170 -4.23 -9.85 -11.10
N ILE A 171 -4.03 -11.16 -10.83
CA ILE A 171 -2.85 -11.66 -10.12
C ILE A 171 -1.56 -11.33 -10.88
N ASP A 172 -1.54 -11.52 -12.20
CA ASP A 172 -0.35 -11.26 -13.01
C ASP A 172 0.02 -9.76 -13.02
N HIS A 173 -0.98 -8.87 -13.05
CA HIS A 173 -0.78 -7.44 -12.88
C HIS A 173 -0.18 -7.11 -11.51
N ILE A 174 -0.76 -7.66 -10.44
CA ILE A 174 -0.29 -7.48 -9.06
C ILE A 174 1.14 -8.00 -8.90
N ALA A 175 1.46 -9.17 -9.45
CA ALA A 175 2.78 -9.75 -9.39
C ALA A 175 3.84 -8.88 -10.10
N ARG A 176 3.42 -8.18 -11.17
CA ARG A 176 4.30 -7.30 -11.96
C ARG A 176 4.51 -5.93 -11.33
N HIS A 177 3.48 -5.37 -10.71
CA HIS A 177 3.46 -3.96 -10.30
C HIS A 177 3.33 -3.73 -8.79
N GLY A 178 2.85 -4.72 -8.04
CA GLY A 178 2.66 -4.67 -6.61
C GLY A 178 3.94 -4.66 -5.80
N SER A 179 3.84 -4.09 -4.60
CA SER A 179 4.93 -4.01 -3.62
C SER A 179 4.96 -5.20 -2.66
N GLN A 180 4.02 -6.15 -2.82
CA GLN A 180 3.78 -7.26 -1.89
C GLN A 180 3.42 -6.77 -0.48
N HIS A 181 2.76 -5.61 -0.38
CA HIS A 181 2.33 -5.04 0.89
C HIS A 181 0.93 -5.55 1.27
N THR A 182 -0.10 -5.11 0.56
CA THR A 182 -1.50 -5.51 0.79
C THR A 182 -2.22 -5.58 -0.54
N GLU A 183 -2.81 -6.73 -0.84
CA GLU A 183 -3.61 -6.95 -2.06
C GLU A 183 -4.98 -7.49 -1.65
N ALA A 184 -6.04 -7.03 -2.29
CA ALA A 184 -7.41 -7.39 -1.93
C ALA A 184 -8.23 -7.82 -3.14
N ILE A 185 -9.14 -8.78 -2.91
CA ILE A 185 -10.19 -9.19 -3.85
C ILE A 185 -11.57 -8.90 -3.25
N ILE A 186 -12.48 -8.36 -4.06
CA ILE A 186 -13.90 -8.18 -3.74
C ILE A 186 -14.69 -9.16 -4.60
N THR A 187 -15.23 -10.21 -3.99
CA THR A 187 -16.02 -11.23 -4.69
C THR A 187 -16.98 -11.95 -3.75
N ASN A 188 -18.09 -12.47 -4.28
CA ASN A 188 -18.90 -13.51 -3.64
C ASN A 188 -18.58 -14.93 -4.17
N ASP A 189 -17.69 -15.06 -5.15
CA ASP A 189 -17.21 -16.33 -5.66
C ASP A 189 -16.09 -16.86 -4.76
N ALA A 190 -16.39 -17.92 -4.01
CA ALA A 190 -15.44 -18.56 -3.12
C ALA A 190 -14.22 -19.15 -3.86
N GLN A 191 -14.37 -19.62 -5.09
CA GLN A 191 -13.29 -20.18 -5.89
C GLN A 191 -12.34 -19.09 -6.41
N ALA A 192 -12.89 -17.95 -6.83
CA ALA A 192 -12.08 -16.79 -7.21
C ALA A 192 -11.28 -16.26 -6.00
N ALA A 193 -11.92 -16.16 -4.84
CA ALA A 193 -11.26 -15.77 -3.60
C ALA A 193 -10.14 -16.75 -3.21
N GLU A 194 -10.39 -18.06 -3.26
CA GLU A 194 -9.38 -19.07 -2.94
C GLU A 194 -8.21 -19.03 -3.93
N THR A 195 -8.47 -18.79 -5.21
CA THR A 195 -7.42 -18.67 -6.23
C THR A 195 -6.55 -17.45 -5.98
N PHE A 196 -7.16 -16.30 -5.66
CA PHE A 196 -6.45 -15.05 -5.37
C PHE A 196 -5.61 -15.13 -4.09
N LEU A 197 -6.14 -15.75 -3.02
CA LEU A 197 -5.45 -15.79 -1.73
C LEU A 197 -4.28 -16.79 -1.66
N ASN A 198 -4.24 -17.76 -2.58
CA ASN A 198 -3.23 -18.83 -2.58
C ASN A 198 -2.13 -18.65 -3.64
N ARG A 199 -2.10 -17.53 -4.36
CA ARG A 199 -1.11 -17.22 -5.40
C ARG A 199 -0.43 -15.90 -5.12
#